data_AF-A0A2E3JR44-F1
#
_entry.id   AF-A0A2E3JR44-F1
#
_cell.length_a   1.000
_cell.length_b   1.000
_cell.length_c   1.000
_cell.angle_alpha   90.00
_cell.angle_beta   90.00
_cell.angle_gamma   90.00
#
_symmetry.space_group_name_H-M   'P 1'
#
loop_
_entity.id
_entity.type
_entity.pdbx_description
1 polymer ?
#
loop_
_entity_poly.entity_id
_entity_poly.type
_entity_poly.pdbx_seq_one_letter_code
_entity_poly.pdbx_strand_id
1 'polypeptide(L)'
;MATLNELQDMWAEDCKIDELDLGSESIGTPNLHAKYVTHLANFKLQLRKAQSDLARLERVKSEYFRGELSKEELDQLGWEPWYKNSVLKSDMRAVLDGDGDIIKQQDKIWYLETTVDFLDRVLRSLNSRTWDIKNAVEWNKTQSGLL
;
A
#
# COMPACT_ATOMS: atom_id res chain seq x y z
N MET A 1 -10.00 -1.96 -8.00
CA MET A 1 -9.27 -1.02 -7.13
C MET A 1 -8.16 -0.45 -7.97
N ALA A 2 -7.90 0.85 -7.90
CA ALA A 2 -6.86 1.48 -8.71
C ALA A 2 -5.49 0.87 -8.41
N THR A 3 -4.63 0.75 -9.41
CA THR A 3 -3.22 0.39 -9.28
C THR A 3 -2.39 1.58 -8.79
N LEU A 4 -1.15 1.33 -8.36
CA LEU A 4 -0.24 2.40 -7.95
C LEU A 4 0.01 3.40 -9.09
N ASN A 5 0.18 2.92 -10.32
CA ASN A 5 0.37 3.79 -11.48
C ASN A 5 -0.86 4.66 -11.72
N GLU A 6 -2.07 4.08 -11.68
CA GLU A 6 -3.31 4.86 -11.80
C GLU A 6 -3.46 5.89 -10.67
N LEU A 7 -3.05 5.56 -9.43
CA LEU A 7 -3.04 6.51 -8.32
C LEU A 7 -2.04 7.65 -8.53
N GLN A 8 -0.88 7.36 -9.13
CA GLN A 8 0.12 8.36 -9.46
C GLN A 8 -0.36 9.28 -10.59
N ASP A 9 -0.99 8.72 -11.62
CA ASP A 9 -1.56 9.47 -12.74
C ASP A 9 -2.70 10.38 -12.25
N MET A 10 -3.59 9.85 -11.40
CA MET A 10 -4.64 10.66 -10.76
C MET A 10 -4.04 11.81 -9.95
N TRP A 11 -2.97 11.56 -9.18
CA TRP A 11 -2.35 12.59 -8.36
C TRP A 11 -1.63 13.65 -9.20
N ALA A 12 -1.00 13.25 -10.30
CA ALA A 12 -0.35 14.18 -11.22
C ALA A 12 -1.32 15.23 -11.79
N GLU A 13 -2.59 14.86 -11.96
CA GLU A 13 -3.65 15.78 -12.36
C GLU A 13 -4.23 16.56 -11.18
N ASP A 14 -4.58 15.86 -10.09
CA ASP A 14 -5.26 16.47 -8.93
C ASP A 14 -4.37 17.42 -8.12
N CYS A 15 -3.04 17.32 -8.22
CA CYS A 15 -2.12 18.16 -7.45
C CYS A 15 -2.00 19.59 -7.99
N LYS A 16 -2.42 19.83 -9.23
CA LYS A 16 -2.36 21.14 -9.88
C LYS A 16 -3.25 22.14 -9.13
N ILE A 17 -2.88 23.42 -9.16
CA ILE A 17 -3.66 24.51 -8.58
C ILE A 17 -3.90 25.52 -9.70
N ASP A 18 -5.17 25.80 -10.02
CA ASP A 18 -5.50 26.90 -10.93
C ASP A 18 -5.32 28.25 -10.22
N GLU A 19 -4.29 28.99 -10.62
CA GLU A 19 -3.98 30.32 -10.10
C GLU A 19 -5.06 31.37 -10.44
N LEU A 20 -5.88 31.13 -11.45
CA LEU A 20 -6.98 32.02 -11.84
C LEU A 20 -8.25 31.79 -11.01
N ASP A 21 -8.39 30.62 -10.38
CA ASP A 21 -9.56 30.25 -9.56
C ASP A 21 -9.19 29.64 -8.20
N LEU A 22 -8.33 30.35 -7.45
CA LEU A 22 -7.86 29.96 -6.12
C LEU A 22 -9.00 29.73 -5.10
N GLY A 23 -10.17 30.37 -5.30
CA GLY A 23 -11.34 30.19 -4.44
C GLY A 23 -11.94 28.79 -4.55
N SER A 24 -12.19 28.34 -5.78
CA SER A 24 -12.67 26.97 -6.04
C SER A 24 -11.63 25.94 -5.64
N GLU A 25 -10.33 26.20 -5.87
CA GLU A 25 -9.25 25.29 -5.48
C GLU A 25 -9.20 25.04 -3.96
N SER A 26 -9.46 26.08 -3.17
CA SER A 26 -9.55 25.98 -1.72
C SER A 26 -10.70 25.07 -1.29
N ILE A 27 -11.89 25.28 -1.87
CA ILE A 27 -13.10 24.50 -1.59
C ILE A 27 -12.96 23.05 -2.09
N GLY A 28 -12.19 22.81 -3.15
CA GLY A 28 -11.93 21.49 -3.72
C GLY A 28 -11.00 20.61 -2.87
N THR A 29 -10.14 21.20 -2.02
CA THR A 29 -9.13 20.47 -1.25
C THR A 29 -9.73 19.39 -0.32
N PRO A 30 -10.80 19.64 0.45
CA PRO A 30 -11.50 18.60 1.20
C PRO A 30 -12.04 17.45 0.34
N ASN A 31 -12.49 17.72 -0.89
CA ASN A 31 -12.99 16.67 -1.80
C ASN A 31 -11.85 15.75 -2.26
N LEU A 32 -10.69 16.33 -2.58
CA LEU A 32 -9.47 15.56 -2.87
C LEU A 32 -9.04 14.74 -1.65
N HIS A 33 -9.07 15.32 -0.45
CA HIS A 33 -8.75 14.58 0.77
C HIS A 33 -9.70 13.38 0.95
N ALA A 34 -11.00 13.57 0.77
CA ALA A 34 -11.99 12.48 0.85
C ALA A 34 -11.72 11.37 -0.18
N LYS A 35 -11.33 11.73 -1.42
CA LYS A 35 -10.94 10.77 -2.46
C LYS A 35 -9.73 9.93 -2.02
N TYR A 36 -8.62 10.56 -1.65
CA TYR A 36 -7.38 9.85 -1.35
C TYR A 36 -7.39 9.11 -0.01
N VAL A 37 -8.12 9.61 1.00
CA VAL A 37 -8.27 8.89 2.28
C VAL A 37 -9.08 7.60 2.10
N THR A 38 -10.04 7.59 1.19
CA THR A 38 -10.82 6.39 0.85
C THR A 38 -9.92 5.33 0.20
N HIS A 39 -9.05 5.73 -0.73
CA HIS A 39 -8.04 4.82 -1.29
C HIS A 39 -7.11 4.30 -0.20
N LEU A 40 -6.58 5.18 0.65
CA LEU A 40 -5.65 4.81 1.72
C LEU A 40 -6.25 3.77 2.67
N ALA A 41 -7.48 3.98 3.14
CA ALA A 41 -8.16 3.07 4.04
C ALA A 41 -8.30 1.67 3.42
N ASN A 42 -8.71 1.62 2.15
CA ASN A 42 -8.84 0.38 1.41
C ASN A 42 -7.50 -0.37 1.26
N PHE A 43 -6.42 0.34 0.91
CA PHE A 43 -5.09 -0.25 0.79
C PHE A 43 -4.53 -0.73 2.14
N LYS A 44 -4.76 0.00 3.25
CA LYS A 44 -4.40 -0.43 4.60
C LYS A 44 -5.09 -1.73 5.01
N LEU A 45 -6.38 -1.89 4.68
CA LEU A 45 -7.10 -3.14 4.91
C LEU A 45 -6.52 -4.32 4.12
N GLN A 46 -6.17 -4.09 2.85
CA GLN A 46 -5.54 -5.12 2.02
C GLN A 46 -4.15 -5.50 2.51
N LEU A 47 -3.34 -4.52 2.89
CA LEU A 47 -2.02 -4.74 3.48
C LEU A 47 -2.13 -5.63 4.72
N ARG A 48 -3.05 -5.29 5.63
CA ARG A 48 -3.27 -6.07 6.85
C ARG A 48 -3.69 -7.51 6.55
N LYS A 49 -4.55 -7.70 5.55
CA LYS A 49 -4.94 -9.04 5.07
C LYS A 49 -3.74 -9.79 4.50
N ALA A 50 -2.94 -9.16 3.63
CA ALA A 50 -1.79 -9.78 3.00
C ALA A 50 -0.73 -10.23 4.03
N GLN A 51 -0.46 -9.41 5.05
CA GLN A 51 0.41 -9.77 6.18
C GLN A 51 -0.13 -10.97 6.97
N SER A 52 -1.45 -11.03 7.20
CA SER A 52 -2.08 -12.16 7.89
C SER A 52 -2.08 -13.44 7.06
N ASP A 53 -2.21 -13.31 5.73
CA ASP A 53 -2.14 -14.41 4.79
C ASP A 53 -0.70 -14.94 4.66
N LEU A 54 0.33 -14.06 4.71
CA LEU A 54 1.74 -14.47 4.78
C LEU A 54 2.03 -15.28 6.05
N ALA A 55 1.62 -14.79 7.22
CA ALA A 55 1.85 -15.50 8.48
C ALA A 55 1.20 -16.89 8.50
N ARG A 56 0.01 -17.03 7.90
CA ARG A 56 -0.65 -18.33 7.72
C ARG A 56 0.12 -19.24 6.77
N LEU A 57 0.61 -18.69 5.66
CA LEU A 57 1.42 -19.42 4.69
C LEU A 57 2.75 -19.90 5.29
N GLU A 58 3.48 -19.03 5.99
CA GLU A 58 4.72 -19.37 6.70
C GLU A 58 4.50 -20.53 7.68
N ARG A 59 3.40 -20.51 8.44
CA ARG A 59 3.05 -21.60 9.36
C ARG A 59 2.88 -22.93 8.63
N VAL A 60 2.01 -22.97 7.62
CA VAL A 60 1.69 -24.21 6.88
C VAL A 60 2.91 -24.72 6.11
N LYS A 61 3.69 -23.83 5.49
CA LYS A 61 4.96 -24.19 4.83
C LYS A 61 5.98 -24.73 5.81
N SER A 62 6.04 -24.19 7.03
CA SER A 62 6.93 -24.71 8.07
C SER A 62 6.58 -26.13 8.49
N GLU A 63 5.28 -26.42 8.65
CA GLU A 63 4.76 -27.78 8.95
C GLU A 63 5.06 -28.72 7.79
N TYR A 64 4.87 -28.25 6.55
CA TYR A 64 5.20 -28.99 5.33
C TYR A 64 6.68 -29.38 5.26
N PHE A 65 7.61 -28.44 5.43
CA PHE A 65 9.05 -28.70 5.38
C PHE A 65 9.57 -29.56 6.54
N ARG A 66 8.79 -29.68 7.63
CA ARG A 66 9.08 -30.63 8.71
C ARG A 66 8.50 -32.02 8.45
N GLY A 67 7.66 -32.19 7.43
CA GLY A 67 6.93 -33.42 7.15
C GLY A 67 5.79 -33.68 8.13
N GLU A 68 5.21 -32.63 8.72
CA GLU A 68 4.20 -32.73 9.77
C GLU A 68 2.76 -32.70 9.23
N LEU A 69 2.56 -32.36 7.96
CA LEU A 69 1.22 -32.35 7.35
C LEU A 69 0.70 -33.77 7.14
N SER A 70 -0.56 -33.99 7.51
CA SER A 70 -1.30 -35.22 7.23
C SER A 70 -1.58 -35.40 5.73
N LYS A 71 -1.94 -36.62 5.33
CA LYS A 71 -2.32 -36.89 3.94
C LYS A 71 -3.54 -36.07 3.53
N GLU A 72 -4.52 -35.93 4.41
CA GLU A 72 -5.73 -35.16 4.16
C GLU A 72 -5.43 -33.67 3.95
N GLU A 73 -4.50 -33.09 4.71
CA GLU A 73 -4.06 -31.70 4.54
C GLU A 73 -3.28 -31.50 3.24
N LEU A 74 -2.38 -32.43 2.91
CA LEU A 74 -1.64 -32.44 1.65
C LEU A 74 -2.58 -32.53 0.43
N ASP A 75 -3.56 -33.43 0.49
CA ASP A 75 -4.59 -33.60 -0.56
C ASP A 75 -5.42 -32.31 -0.73
N GLN A 76 -5.78 -31.62 0.36
CA GLN A 76 -6.50 -30.34 0.32
C GLN A 76 -5.67 -29.20 -0.29
N LEU A 77 -4.37 -29.19 -0.02
CA LEU A 77 -3.43 -28.20 -0.55
C LEU A 77 -2.96 -28.52 -1.98
N GLY A 78 -3.19 -29.76 -2.43
CA GLY A 78 -2.64 -30.28 -3.69
C GLY A 78 -1.11 -30.39 -3.66
N TRP A 79 -0.54 -30.68 -2.49
CA TRP A 79 0.90 -30.80 -2.28
C TRP A 79 1.32 -32.25 -2.16
N GLU A 80 2.42 -32.61 -2.82
CA GLU A 80 3.05 -33.91 -2.62
C GLU A 80 3.73 -33.98 -1.24
N PRO A 81 3.83 -35.15 -0.59
CA PRO A 81 4.56 -35.28 0.66
C PRO A 81 6.00 -34.77 0.60
N TRP A 82 6.49 -34.22 1.70
CA TRP A 82 7.90 -33.83 1.79
C TRP A 82 8.80 -35.05 1.92
N TYR A 83 9.48 -35.40 0.83
CA TYR A 83 10.35 -36.59 0.76
C TYR A 83 11.80 -36.37 1.23
N LYS A 84 12.18 -35.12 1.57
CA LYS A 84 13.52 -34.82 2.09
C LYS A 84 13.53 -34.94 3.62
N ASN A 85 14.73 -34.86 4.19
CA ASN A 85 14.86 -34.76 5.65
C ASN A 85 14.07 -33.56 6.18
N SER A 86 13.48 -33.75 7.36
CA SER A 86 12.78 -32.70 8.10
C SER A 86 13.72 -31.52 8.34
N VAL A 87 13.27 -30.32 7.98
CA VAL A 87 14.05 -29.09 8.15
C VAL A 87 14.06 -28.70 9.63
N LEU A 88 15.25 -28.47 10.18
CA LEU A 88 15.41 -28.04 11.58
C LEU A 88 14.87 -26.62 11.78
N LYS A 89 14.42 -26.33 13.00
CA LYS A 89 13.91 -24.99 13.37
C LYS A 89 14.94 -23.88 13.14
N SER A 90 16.24 -24.17 13.31
CA SER A 90 17.34 -23.23 13.04
C SER A 90 17.43 -22.83 11.57
N ASP A 91 17.11 -23.76 10.66
CA ASP A 91 17.31 -23.61 9.22
C ASP A 91 16.02 -23.19 8.51
N MET A 92 14.88 -23.32 9.21
CA MET A 92 13.54 -23.06 8.67
C MET A 92 13.42 -21.66 8.07
N ARG A 93 14.03 -20.65 8.70
CA ARG A 93 13.93 -19.28 8.19
C ARG A 93 14.56 -19.14 6.80
N ALA A 94 15.75 -19.71 6.60
CA ALA A 94 16.43 -19.68 5.31
C ALA A 94 15.66 -20.43 4.22
N VAL A 95 14.99 -21.54 4.58
CA VAL A 95 14.13 -22.29 3.65
C VAL A 95 12.89 -21.48 3.26
N LEU A 96 12.19 -20.88 4.23
CA LEU A 96 11.02 -20.05 3.96
C LEU A 96 11.36 -18.80 3.15
N ASP A 97 12.47 -18.14 3.46
CA ASP A 97 12.93 -16.95 2.73
C ASP A 97 13.26 -17.25 1.26
N GLY A 98 13.57 -18.51 0.94
CA GLY A 98 13.78 -18.98 -0.43
C GLY A 98 12.54 -19.60 -1.10
N ASP A 99 11.41 -19.73 -0.41
CA ASP A 99 10.20 -20.33 -0.96
C ASP A 99 9.46 -19.36 -1.88
N GLY A 100 9.13 -19.80 -3.09
CA GLY A 100 8.54 -18.94 -4.12
C GLY A 100 7.15 -18.40 -3.76
N ASP A 101 6.34 -19.14 -3.00
CA ASP A 101 5.02 -18.66 -2.58
C ASP A 101 5.14 -17.60 -1.47
N ILE A 102 6.10 -17.80 -0.57
CA ILE A 102 6.47 -16.82 0.46
C ILE A 102 6.96 -15.53 -0.19
N ILE A 103 7.94 -15.61 -1.10
CA ILE A 103 8.48 -14.46 -1.83
C ILE A 103 7.36 -13.70 -2.55
N LYS A 104 6.50 -14.42 -3.29
CA LYS A 104 5.37 -13.81 -4.00
C LYS A 104 4.41 -13.06 -3.07
N GLN A 105 4.17 -13.58 -1.88
CA GLN A 105 3.31 -12.93 -0.89
C GLN A 105 4.01 -11.73 -0.24
N GLN A 106 5.33 -11.80 -0.01
CA GLN A 106 6.14 -10.67 0.46
C GLN A 106 6.19 -9.55 -0.59
N ASP A 107 6.37 -9.85 -1.87
CA ASP A 107 6.33 -8.87 -2.97
C ASP A 107 4.99 -8.14 -3.03
N LYS A 108 3.89 -8.87 -2.82
CA LYS A 108 2.55 -8.29 -2.71
C LYS A 108 2.43 -7.33 -1.53
N ILE A 109 2.96 -7.70 -0.36
CA ILE A 109 2.99 -6.83 0.82
C ILE A 109 3.79 -5.57 0.51
N TRP A 110 4.98 -5.71 -0.08
CA TRP A 110 5.84 -4.59 -0.44
C TRP A 110 5.16 -3.59 -1.38
N TYR A 111 4.45 -4.09 -2.40
CA TYR A 111 3.65 -3.25 -3.30
C TYR A 111 2.55 -2.49 -2.54
N LEU A 112 1.83 -3.15 -1.63
CA LEU A 112 0.78 -2.53 -0.83
C LEU A 112 1.35 -1.48 0.14
N GLU A 113 2.49 -1.75 0.78
CA GLU A 113 3.21 -0.79 1.64
C GLU A 113 3.63 0.44 0.84
N THR A 114 4.24 0.24 -0.32
CA THR A 114 4.63 1.33 -1.23
C THR A 114 3.43 2.19 -1.62
N THR A 115 2.27 1.55 -1.87
CA THR A 115 1.04 2.26 -2.24
C THR A 115 0.45 3.03 -1.05
N VAL A 116 0.47 2.45 0.15
CA VAL A 116 0.05 3.12 1.39
C VAL A 116 0.92 4.33 1.67
N ASP A 117 2.24 4.19 1.57
CA ASP A 117 3.20 5.27 1.78
C ASP A 117 3.02 6.42 0.79
N PHE A 118 2.78 6.10 -0.48
CA PHE A 118 2.45 7.09 -1.50
C PHE A 118 1.19 7.89 -1.12
N LEU A 119 0.11 7.21 -0.76
CA LEU A 119 -1.15 7.85 -0.38
C LEU A 119 -1.03 8.68 0.91
N ASP A 120 -0.27 8.21 1.90
CA ASP A 120 0.02 8.98 3.12
C ASP A 120 0.81 10.27 2.79
N ARG A 121 1.71 10.25 1.79
CA ARG A 121 2.40 11.47 1.30
C ARG A 121 1.45 12.41 0.54
N VAL A 122 0.56 11.88 -0.29
CA VAL A 122 -0.48 12.66 -0.98
C VAL A 122 -1.35 13.42 0.01
N LEU A 123 -1.85 12.73 1.06
CA LEU A 123 -2.66 13.38 2.09
C LEU A 123 -1.90 14.46 2.87
N ARG A 124 -0.60 14.27 3.13
CA ARG A 124 0.25 15.32 3.73
C ARG A 124 0.38 16.53 2.81
N SER A 125 0.54 16.32 1.50
CA SER A 125 0.56 17.41 0.51
C SER A 125 -0.78 18.15 0.45
N LEU A 126 -1.91 17.42 0.55
CA LEU A 126 -3.23 18.05 0.59
C LEU A 126 -3.45 18.87 1.86
N ASN A 127 -2.88 18.44 2.99
CA ASN A 127 -2.92 19.22 4.24
C ASN A 127 -2.14 20.54 4.14
N SER A 128 -1.04 20.59 3.38
CA SER A 128 -0.30 21.83 3.13
C SER A 128 -0.92 22.70 2.03
N ARG A 129 -1.70 22.12 1.11
CA ARG A 129 -2.30 22.80 -0.04
C ARG A 129 -3.11 24.05 0.34
N THR A 130 -3.82 24.03 1.47
CA THR A 130 -4.56 25.22 1.96
C THR A 130 -3.64 26.42 2.22
N TRP A 131 -2.44 26.17 2.73
CA TRP A 131 -1.43 27.22 2.94
C TRP A 131 -0.85 27.71 1.61
N ASP A 132 -0.57 26.81 0.67
CA ASP A 132 -0.07 27.18 -0.65
C ASP A 132 -1.06 28.09 -1.39
N ILE A 133 -2.35 27.74 -1.36
CA ILE A 133 -3.44 28.55 -1.94
C ILE A 133 -3.54 29.91 -1.24
N LYS A 134 -3.47 29.94 0.10
CA LYS A 134 -3.48 31.20 0.85
C LYS A 134 -2.32 32.11 0.46
N ASN A 135 -1.11 31.57 0.34
CA ASN A 135 0.07 32.32 -0.07
C ASN A 135 -0.09 32.87 -1.50
N ALA A 136 -0.67 32.09 -2.41
CA ALA A 136 -0.99 32.57 -3.76
C ALA A 136 -2.01 33.72 -3.76
N VAL A 137 -3.05 33.65 -2.92
CA VAL A 137 -4.02 34.75 -2.76
C VAL A 137 -3.33 36.02 -2.22
N GLU A 138 -2.45 35.89 -1.23
CA GLU A 138 -1.68 37.03 -0.67
C GLU A 138 -0.73 37.64 -1.70
N TRP A 139 -0.07 36.81 -2.50
CA TRP A 139 0.77 37.27 -3.61
C TRP A 139 -0.03 38.06 -4.65
N ASN A 140 -1.20 37.56 -5.06
CA ASN A 140 -2.09 38.25 -6.01
C ASN A 140 -2.57 39.62 -5.49
N LYS A 141 -2.87 39.72 -4.18
CA LYS A 141 -3.19 41.01 -3.54
C LYS A 141 -2.00 41.98 -3.61
N THR A 142 -0.79 41.47 -3.38
CA THR A 142 0.45 42.26 -3.41
C THR A 142 0.68 42.84 -4.81
N GLN A 143 0.58 41.99 -5.83
CA GLN A 143 0.75 42.40 -7.24
C GLN A 143 -0.30 43.41 -7.69
N SER A 144 -1.51 43.32 -7.15
CA SER A 144 -2.63 44.23 -7.46
C SER A 144 -2.54 45.58 -6.73
N GLY A 145 -1.56 45.79 -5.86
CA GLY A 145 -1.46 47.00 -5.02
C GLY A 145 -2.58 47.13 -3.98
N LEU A 146 -3.23 46.01 -3.64
CA LEU A 146 -4.32 45.93 -2.65
C LEU A 146 -3.81 45.64 -1.23
N LEU A 147 -2.51 45.79 -1.00
CA LEU A 147 -1.79 45.51 0.24
C LEU A 147 -1.14 46.79 0.81
#